data_AF-A0A8C2KFB5-F1
#
_entry.id   AF-A0A8C2KFB5-F1
#
_cell.length_a   1.000
_cell.length_b   1.000
_cell.length_c   1.000
_cell.angle_alpha   90.00
_cell.angle_beta   90.00
_cell.angle_gamma   90.00
#
_symmetry.space_group_name_H-M   'P 1'
#
loop_
_entity.id
_entity.type
_entity.pdbx_description
1 polymer ?
#
loop_
_entity_poly.entity_id
_entity_poly.type
_entity_poly.pdbx_seq_one_letter_code
_entity_poly.pdbx_strand_id
1 'polypeptide(L)'
;MKPQDIIAGTSPFHGNNACTWGVAFEVTGSQVEESLKYLNVREAVRGGYLTQVVEFVPQGANQSPVQALVYIATPDNPIYLGPASTEEIAAQIAVCKGKSGHNIEYLLRLAEFMRVSCPDVDDPHLFSIEKAVLATIRPILLAG
;
A
#
# COMPACT_ATOMS: atom_id res chain seq x y z
N MET A 1 13.39 -6.93 12.96
CA MET A 1 11.93 -6.78 12.77
C MET A 1 11.39 -8.14 12.35
N LYS A 2 10.59 -8.79 13.19
CA LYS A 2 9.88 -10.00 12.78
C LYS A 2 8.52 -9.53 12.26
N PRO A 3 8.07 -9.93 11.06
CA PRO A 3 6.69 -9.70 10.66
C PRO A 3 5.81 -10.39 11.72
N GLN A 4 4.85 -9.66 12.27
CA GLN A 4 3.71 -10.32 12.89
C GLN A 4 2.67 -10.45 11.77
N ASP A 5 2.08 -11.64 11.67
CA ASP A 5 1.28 -12.04 10.52
C ASP A 5 0.06 -11.11 10.33
N ILE A 6 0.07 -10.43 9.18
CA ILE A 6 -1.02 -10.08 8.23
C ILE A 6 -2.43 -9.76 8.80
N ILE A 7 -3.03 -8.62 8.39
CA ILE A 7 -4.48 -8.34 8.08
C ILE A 7 -5.08 -6.97 8.53
N ALA A 8 -5.95 -6.44 7.65
CA ALA A 8 -7.05 -5.47 7.81
C ALA A 8 -6.87 -4.27 8.75
N GLY A 9 -6.64 -3.10 8.15
CA GLY A 9 -7.02 -1.81 8.73
C GLY A 9 -8.42 -1.41 8.27
N THR A 10 -9.20 -0.80 9.17
CA THR A 10 -10.39 -0.04 8.78
C THR A 10 -9.95 1.30 8.21
N SER A 11 -10.50 1.69 7.06
CA SER A 11 -10.22 3.03 6.50
C SER A 11 -10.97 4.07 7.33
N PRO A 12 -10.31 5.05 7.98
CA PRO A 12 -11.01 6.09 8.74
C PRO A 12 -11.81 7.05 7.84
N PHE A 13 -11.66 6.95 6.51
CA PHE A 13 -12.22 7.90 5.54
C PHE A 13 -13.26 7.32 4.57
N HIS A 14 -13.56 6.02 4.66
CA HIS A 14 -14.61 5.39 3.85
C HIS A 14 -15.59 4.67 4.77
N GLY A 15 -16.89 4.76 4.46
CA GLY A 15 -18.00 4.36 5.34
C GLY A 15 -17.86 2.94 5.92
N ASN A 16 -18.66 2.67 6.96
CA ASN A 16 -18.61 1.57 7.96
C ASN A 16 -18.23 0.11 7.53
N ASN A 17 -17.96 -0.18 6.25
CA ASN A 17 -17.55 -1.49 5.73
C ASN A 17 -16.23 -1.49 4.90
N ALA A 18 -15.48 -0.38 4.83
CA ALA A 18 -14.23 -0.35 4.08
C ALA A 18 -13.05 -0.98 4.85
N CYS A 19 -12.34 -1.90 4.20
CA CYS A 19 -11.22 -2.66 4.77
C CYS A 19 -10.03 -2.67 3.80
N THR A 20 -8.82 -2.46 4.32
CA THR A 20 -7.57 -2.55 3.56
C THR A 20 -6.66 -3.60 4.17
N TRP A 21 -6.16 -4.52 3.35
CA TRP A 21 -5.32 -5.62 3.80
C TRP A 21 -3.83 -5.27 3.72
N GLY A 22 -3.05 -5.75 4.69
CA GLY A 22 -1.63 -5.41 4.81
C GLY A 22 -0.97 -6.13 5.98
N VAL A 23 0.23 -5.67 6.36
CA VAL A 23 1.04 -6.23 7.45
C VAL A 23 1.35 -5.17 8.49
N ALA A 24 1.22 -5.53 9.77
CA ALA A 24 1.74 -4.75 10.88
C ALA A 24 3.14 -5.25 11.26
N PHE A 25 4.06 -4.30 11.48
CA PHE A 25 5.40 -4.60 11.92
C PHE A 25 5.58 -4.18 13.38
N GLU A 26 5.91 -5.14 14.24
CA GLU A 26 6.31 -4.82 15.60
C GLU A 26 7.78 -4.37 15.61
N VAL A 27 8.01 -3.17 16.14
CA VAL A 27 9.34 -2.65 16.41
C VAL A 27 9.58 -2.72 17.90
N THR A 28 10.61 -3.48 18.32
CA THR A 28 10.92 -3.73 19.74
C THR A 28 12.32 -3.28 20.10
N GLY A 29 12.55 -2.97 21.37
CA GLY A 29 13.87 -2.70 21.92
C GLY A 29 14.40 -1.30 21.61
N SER A 30 15.72 -1.14 21.61
CA SER A 30 16.38 0.17 21.49
C SER A 30 16.23 0.84 20.11
N GLN A 31 15.78 0.11 19.10
CA GLN A 31 15.65 0.61 17.72
C GLN A 31 14.34 1.37 17.46
N VAL A 32 13.39 1.37 18.41
CA VAL A 32 12.06 1.97 18.22
C VAL A 32 12.16 3.45 17.84
N GLU A 33 12.90 4.24 18.61
CA GLU A 33 13.01 5.69 18.39
C GLU A 33 13.68 6.00 17.04
N GLU A 34 14.77 5.32 16.71
CA GLU A 34 15.49 5.51 15.44
C GLU A 34 14.63 5.11 14.24
N SER A 35 13.92 3.98 14.34
CA SER A 35 13.02 3.50 13.27
C SER A 35 11.87 4.47 13.04
N LEU A 36 11.22 4.94 14.10
CA LEU A 36 10.12 5.91 14.00
C LEU A 36 10.62 7.25 13.45
N LYS A 37 11.80 7.72 13.88
CA LYS A 37 12.41 8.95 13.35
C LYS A 37 12.72 8.82 11.86
N TYR A 38 13.29 7.69 11.44
CA TYR A 38 13.57 7.41 10.03
C TYR A 38 12.29 7.41 9.19
N LEU A 39 11.26 6.68 9.63
CA LEU A 39 9.96 6.62 8.95
C LEU A 39 9.29 7.99 8.89
N ASN A 40 9.33 8.77 9.96
CA ASN A 40 8.75 10.10 9.99
C ASN A 40 9.40 11.05 8.98
N VAL A 41 10.73 11.01 8.85
CA VAL A 41 11.43 11.81 7.82
C VAL A 41 11.04 11.36 6.41
N ARG A 42 10.95 10.05 6.19
CA ARG A 42 10.67 9.49 4.87
C ARG A 42 9.22 9.73 4.44
N GLU A 43 8.26 9.42 5.29
CA GLU A 43 6.85 9.41 4.93
C GLU A 43 6.18 10.76 5.24
N ALA A 44 6.28 11.29 6.46
CA ALA A 44 5.62 12.55 6.79
C ALA A 44 6.33 13.77 6.17
N VAL A 45 7.63 13.95 6.45
CA VAL A 45 8.34 15.17 6.03
C VAL A 45 8.55 15.23 4.51
N ARG A 46 8.89 14.11 3.86
CA ARG A 46 9.15 14.08 2.40
C ARG A 46 7.92 13.71 1.58
N GLY A 47 7.06 12.82 2.08
CA GLY A 47 5.89 12.33 1.36
C GLY A 47 4.60 13.09 1.67
N GLY A 48 4.58 13.93 2.71
CA GLY A 48 3.39 14.67 3.12
C GLY A 48 2.30 13.81 3.75
N TYR A 49 2.62 12.58 4.18
CA TYR A 49 1.65 11.68 4.81
C TYR A 49 1.37 12.11 6.27
N LEU A 50 0.12 11.99 6.70
CA LEU A 50 -0.27 12.16 8.10
C LEU A 50 -0.12 10.83 8.85
N THR A 51 0.25 10.91 10.13
CA THR A 51 0.24 9.75 11.01
C THR A 51 -1.13 9.58 11.67
N GLN A 52 -1.63 8.36 11.71
CA GLN A 52 -2.80 7.98 12.49
C GLN A 52 -2.54 6.70 13.26
N VAL A 53 -3.15 6.57 14.42
CA VAL A 53 -3.21 5.30 15.15
C VAL A 53 -4.56 4.68 14.85
N VAL A 54 -4.54 3.47 14.29
CA VAL A 54 -5.73 2.72 13.90
C VAL A 54 -5.76 1.37 14.61
N GLU A 55 -6.94 0.80 14.72
CA GLU A 55 -7.10 -0.59 15.12
C GLU A 55 -6.74 -1.52 13.95
N PHE A 56 -5.76 -2.39 14.18
CA PHE A 56 -5.35 -3.47 13.28
C PHE A 56 -5.91 -4.79 13.81
N VAL A 57 -6.55 -5.57 12.94
CA VAL A 57 -7.18 -6.84 13.30
C VAL A 57 -6.38 -8.00 12.66
N PRO A 58 -5.57 -8.75 13.43
CA PRO A 58 -4.72 -9.81 12.87
C PRO A 58 -5.49 -11.00 12.24
N GLN A 59 -4.85 -11.70 11.29
CA GLN A 59 -5.35 -12.97 10.75
C GLN A 59 -5.18 -14.11 11.73
N GLY A 60 -6.28 -14.80 12.02
CA GLY A 60 -6.24 -16.07 12.70
C GLY A 60 -7.20 -16.12 13.87
N ALA A 61 -7.56 -17.34 14.26
CA ALA A 61 -8.43 -17.54 15.40
C ALA A 61 -7.73 -17.03 16.69
N ASN A 62 -8.46 -16.30 17.52
CA ASN A 62 -8.09 -15.88 18.87
C ASN A 62 -6.99 -14.80 19.01
N GLN A 63 -6.79 -13.93 18.00
CA GLN A 63 -5.95 -12.75 18.16
C GLN A 63 -6.80 -11.51 18.43
N SER A 64 -6.45 -10.76 19.47
CA SER A 64 -7.11 -9.48 19.78
C SER A 64 -6.60 -8.38 18.85
N PRO A 65 -7.45 -7.40 18.50
CA PRO A 65 -7.00 -6.21 17.78
C PRO A 65 -5.89 -5.48 18.54
N VAL A 66 -4.99 -4.85 17.79
CA VAL A 66 -3.86 -4.05 18.31
C VAL A 66 -3.86 -2.66 17.71
N GLN A 67 -3.27 -1.70 18.42
CA GLN A 67 -3.10 -0.33 17.90
C GLN A 67 -1.86 -0.28 17.00
N ALA A 68 -2.03 0.24 15.78
CA ALA A 68 -0.96 0.35 14.79
C ALA A 68 -0.83 1.79 14.29
N LEU A 69 0.41 2.26 14.11
CA LEU A 69 0.71 3.53 13.47
C LEU A 69 0.69 3.35 11.95
N VAL A 70 -0.08 4.18 11.26
CA VAL A 70 -0.16 4.22 9.78
C VAL A 70 0.16 5.62 9.26
N TYR A 71 0.81 5.67 8.11
CA TYR A 71 1.05 6.91 7.35
C TYR A 71 0.05 6.97 6.20
N ILE A 72 -0.84 7.97 6.20
CA ILE A 72 -1.96 8.09 5.26
C ILE A 72 -1.84 9.41 4.47
N ALA A 73 -1.97 9.31 3.14
CA ALA A 73 -2.11 10.49 2.29
C ALA A 73 -3.55 10.98 2.36
N THR A 74 -3.75 12.27 2.65
CA THR A 74 -5.06 12.92 2.59
C THR A 74 -5.22 13.68 1.28
N PRO A 75 -6.45 14.08 0.92
CA PRO A 75 -6.67 14.97 -0.24
C PRO A 75 -5.93 16.31 -0.15
N ASP A 76 -5.55 16.75 1.06
CA ASP A 76 -4.76 17.96 1.28
C ASP A 76 -3.27 17.79 0.96
N ASN A 77 -2.81 16.56 0.71
CA ASN A 77 -1.42 16.31 0.35
C ASN A 77 -1.11 16.95 -1.03
N PRO A 78 -0.10 17.82 -1.15
CA PRO A 78 0.19 18.54 -2.39
C PRO A 78 0.57 17.66 -3.58
N ILE A 79 0.92 16.38 -3.35
CA ILE A 79 1.20 15.41 -4.41
C ILE A 79 0.03 14.43 -4.67
N TYR A 80 -1.14 14.65 -4.05
CA TYR A 80 -2.35 13.89 -4.34
C TYR A 80 -2.90 14.30 -5.72
N LEU A 81 -3.00 13.33 -6.62
CA LEU A 81 -3.46 13.56 -8.00
C LEU A 81 -4.99 13.52 -8.15
N GLY A 82 -5.72 13.17 -7.09
CA GLY A 82 -7.16 12.99 -7.15
C GLY A 82 -7.58 11.60 -7.62
N PRO A 83 -8.91 11.34 -7.65
CA PRO A 83 -9.46 10.16 -8.28
C PRO A 83 -9.22 10.19 -9.79
N ALA A 84 -8.93 9.03 -10.38
CA ALA A 84 -8.73 8.84 -11.80
C ALA A 84 -9.32 7.50 -12.25
N SER A 85 -9.59 7.36 -13.54
CA SER A 85 -10.01 6.08 -14.12
C SER A 85 -8.89 5.04 -14.03
N THR A 86 -9.26 3.76 -14.13
CA THR A 86 -8.28 2.65 -14.12
C THR A 86 -7.30 2.79 -15.28
N GLU A 87 -7.78 3.25 -16.43
CA GLU A 87 -7.03 3.46 -17.66
C GLU A 87 -6.01 4.59 -17.52
N GLU A 88 -6.39 5.73 -16.91
CA GLU A 88 -5.48 6.85 -16.65
C GLU A 88 -4.37 6.44 -15.67
N ILE A 89 -4.73 5.75 -14.58
CA ILE A 89 -3.75 5.22 -13.61
C ILE A 89 -2.80 4.25 -14.32
N ALA A 90 -3.33 3.34 -15.12
CA ALA A 90 -2.53 2.35 -15.82
C ALA A 90 -1.57 2.97 -16.84
N ALA A 91 -2.02 3.95 -17.62
CA ALA A 91 -1.20 4.68 -18.57
C ALA A 91 -0.03 5.38 -17.87
N GLN A 92 -0.29 6.00 -16.71
CA GLN A 92 0.76 6.65 -15.92
C GLN A 92 1.75 5.63 -15.35
N ILE A 93 1.27 4.53 -14.75
CA ILE A 93 2.13 3.48 -14.19
C ILE A 93 3.04 2.86 -15.26
N ALA A 94 2.52 2.64 -16.47
CA ALA A 94 3.24 1.98 -17.56
C ALA A 94 4.51 2.75 -17.98
N VAL A 95 4.52 4.09 -17.86
CA VAL A 95 5.63 4.94 -18.34
C VAL A 95 6.47 5.56 -17.22
N CYS A 96 5.95 5.66 -16.00
CA CYS A 96 6.64 6.33 -14.91
C CYS A 96 7.80 5.52 -14.31
N LYS A 97 8.89 6.22 -13.97
CA LYS A 97 10.07 5.70 -13.28
C LYS A 97 10.58 6.70 -12.26
N GLY A 98 10.93 6.23 -11.08
CA GLY A 98 11.57 7.02 -10.03
C GLY A 98 12.98 6.53 -9.71
N LYS A 99 13.56 7.09 -8.64
CA LYS A 99 14.87 6.66 -8.11
C LYS A 99 14.90 5.18 -7.71
N SER A 100 13.73 4.62 -7.37
CA SER A 100 13.58 3.23 -6.92
C SER A 100 13.26 2.23 -8.04
N GLY A 101 13.19 2.67 -9.30
CA GLY A 101 12.83 1.80 -10.43
C GLY A 101 11.53 2.21 -11.12
N HIS A 102 11.03 1.33 -12.00
CA HIS A 102 9.81 1.56 -12.76
C HIS A 102 8.57 1.37 -11.89
N ASN A 103 7.52 2.18 -12.12
CA ASN A 103 6.32 2.12 -11.29
C ASN A 103 5.55 0.79 -11.48
N ILE A 104 5.63 0.18 -12.66
CA ILE A 104 5.06 -1.16 -12.88
C ILE A 104 5.66 -2.23 -11.96
N GLU A 105 6.93 -2.13 -11.61
CA GLU A 105 7.57 -3.09 -10.70
C GLU A 105 6.99 -2.99 -9.29
N TYR A 106 6.69 -1.79 -8.83
CA TYR A 106 5.99 -1.57 -7.56
C TYR A 106 4.60 -2.23 -7.58
N LEU A 107 3.81 -1.98 -8.63
CA LEU A 107 2.47 -2.54 -8.77
C LEU A 107 2.48 -4.08 -8.77
N LEU A 108 3.36 -4.70 -9.57
CA LEU A 108 3.44 -6.16 -9.68
C LEU A 108 3.89 -6.81 -8.37
N ARG A 109 4.86 -6.21 -7.66
CA ARG A 109 5.31 -6.70 -6.35
C ARG A 109 4.20 -6.60 -5.31
N LEU A 110 3.39 -5.54 -5.34
CA LEU A 110 2.25 -5.39 -4.44
C LEU A 110 1.14 -6.42 -4.73
N ALA A 111 0.79 -6.61 -6.01
CA ALA A 111 -0.18 -7.61 -6.42
C ALA A 111 0.27 -9.03 -6.05
N GLU A 112 1.56 -9.33 -6.24
CA GLU A 112 2.13 -10.61 -5.83
C GLU A 112 2.13 -10.80 -4.32
N PHE A 113 2.50 -9.76 -3.56
CA PHE A 113 2.40 -9.78 -2.11
C PHE A 113 0.97 -10.12 -1.66
N MET A 114 -0.05 -9.51 -2.27
CA MET A 114 -1.45 -9.78 -1.95
C MET A 114 -1.84 -11.23 -2.26
N ARG A 115 -1.44 -11.79 -3.42
CA ARG A 115 -1.74 -13.20 -3.74
C ARG A 115 -1.08 -14.20 -2.79
N VAL A 116 0.18 -13.94 -2.42
CA VAL A 116 0.97 -14.86 -1.59
C VAL A 116 0.59 -14.75 -0.12
N SER A 117 0.42 -13.53 0.38
CA SER A 117 0.24 -13.25 1.80
C SER A 117 -1.24 -13.21 2.19
N CYS A 118 -2.11 -12.82 1.26
CA CYS A 118 -3.54 -12.62 1.49
C CYS A 118 -4.40 -13.39 0.45
N PRO A 119 -4.22 -14.73 0.29
CA PRO A 119 -4.79 -15.47 -0.84
C PRO A 119 -6.33 -15.46 -0.92
N ASP A 120 -7.01 -15.28 0.22
CA ASP A 120 -8.47 -15.23 0.31
C ASP A 120 -9.06 -13.82 0.11
N VAL A 121 -8.22 -12.85 -0.23
CA VAL A 121 -8.62 -11.44 -0.37
C VAL A 121 -8.72 -11.06 -1.83
N ASP A 122 -9.88 -10.55 -2.19
CA ASP A 122 -10.05 -9.85 -3.45
C ASP A 122 -9.88 -8.35 -3.22
N ASP A 123 -8.95 -7.74 -3.95
CA ASP A 123 -8.80 -6.29 -4.08
C ASP A 123 -9.09 -5.91 -5.54
N PRO A 124 -10.37 -5.67 -5.90
CA PRO A 124 -10.77 -5.40 -7.27
C PRO A 124 -10.06 -4.17 -7.85
N HIS A 125 -9.73 -3.18 -7.03
CA HIS A 125 -9.07 -1.97 -7.48
C HIS A 125 -7.62 -2.26 -7.87
N LEU A 126 -6.86 -2.92 -7.01
CA LEU A 126 -5.47 -3.30 -7.29
C LEU A 126 -5.37 -4.19 -8.54
N PHE A 127 -6.19 -5.25 -8.62
CA PHE A 127 -6.11 -6.22 -9.72
C PHE A 127 -6.65 -5.67 -11.06
N SER A 128 -7.60 -4.74 -11.04
CA SER A 128 -8.04 -4.05 -12.26
C SER A 128 -6.95 -3.14 -12.83
N ILE A 129 -6.24 -2.39 -11.98
CA ILE A 129 -5.10 -1.56 -12.39
C ILE A 129 -3.97 -2.45 -12.95
N GLU A 130 -3.61 -3.53 -12.27
CA GLU A 130 -2.61 -4.48 -12.75
C GLU A 130 -2.95 -5.01 -14.15
N LYS A 131 -4.17 -5.49 -14.34
CA LYS A 131 -4.64 -5.99 -15.64
C LYS A 131 -4.54 -4.92 -16.72
N ALA A 132 -4.95 -3.68 -16.42
CA ALA A 132 -4.92 -2.56 -17.36
C ALA A 132 -3.47 -2.18 -17.74
N VAL A 133 -2.54 -2.16 -16.78
CA VAL A 133 -1.12 -1.90 -17.04
C VAL A 133 -0.53 -3.00 -17.94
N LEU A 134 -0.78 -4.27 -17.63
CA LEU A 134 -0.30 -5.40 -18.44
C LEU A 134 -0.86 -5.39 -19.87
N ALA A 135 -2.13 -4.99 -20.04
CA ALA A 135 -2.72 -4.81 -21.36
C ALA A 135 -2.06 -3.67 -22.15
N THR A 136 -1.67 -2.59 -21.46
CA THR A 136 -0.99 -1.44 -22.05
C THR A 136 0.41 -1.79 -22.56
N ILE A 137 1.18 -2.58 -21.80
CA ILE A 137 2.58 -2.89 -22.14
C ILE A 137 2.75 -4.09 -23.08
N ARG A 138 1.77 -5.01 -23.14
CA ARG A 138 1.86 -6.24 -23.96
C ARG A 138 2.16 -5.96 -25.44
N PRO A 139 1.51 -4.99 -26.12
CA PRO A 139 1.85 -4.66 -27.50
C PRO A 139 3.29 -4.16 -27.67
N ILE A 140 3.84 -3.47 -26.67
CA ILE A 140 5.21 -2.93 -26.70
C ILE A 140 6.23 -4.06 -26.63
N LEU A 141 6.00 -5.04 -25.76
CA LEU A 141 6.89 -6.19 -25.59
C LEU A 141 6.87 -7.16 -26.77
N LEU A 142 5.77 -7.24 -27.52
CA LEU A 142 5.64 -8.12 -28.69
C LEU A 142 6.14 -7.47 -29.99
N ALA A 143 6.41 -6.15 -29.98
CA ALA A 143 6.86 -5.38 -31.13
C ALA A 143 8.39 -5.14 -31.15
N GLY A 144 9.14 -5.62 -30.15
CA GLY A 144 10.61 -5.53 -30.05
C GLY A 144 11.26 -6.90 -30.05
#